data_AF-A0A1H7Y5E0-F1
#
_entry.id   AF-A0A1H7Y5E0-F1
#
_cell.length_a   1.000
_cell.length_b   1.000
_cell.length_c   1.000
_cell.angle_alpha   90.00
_cell.angle_beta   90.00
_cell.angle_gamma   90.00
#
_symmetry.space_group_name_H-M   'P 1'
#
loop_
_entity.id
_entity.type
_entity.pdbx_description
1 polymer ?
#
loop_
_entity_poly.entity_id
_entity_poly.type
_entity_poly.pdbx_seq_one_letter_code
_entity_poly.pdbx_strand_id
1 'polypeptide(L)'
;MSLLNGVDLEGLHELGREFRQEPWEAQLGLGVEATPDGPDRCLISTGPVRLGTTRAARPFVFPHGTGSPAAAGLRDPLASVLAALGAGVASEVATALTGHRVSPSRLEVRTQAQLPTGGGTLDPRSDLTVEVRIDGDVDEETALQCVAAARTRSTVLRTLEEANEIRAVLVAEENRYLTDRPHEYRADTEKPGGARRSASAVWESGLLVVAEVDGVTVQTDQPKQLFGGDRAPSPEEHLLAALAAEALGHATRPGGSDHGASIHASARLDLRGPDSSEGVPVGLGSLLVQFLPGVGADVRAEAVDAWLTDGDVLRLVRDNHPVKVRLVLNGDSVGV
;
A
#
# COMPACT_ATOMS: atom_id res chain seq x y z
N MET A 1 -31.29 6.83 -0.81
CA MET A 1 -29.82 6.71 -0.90
C MET A 1 -29.42 6.86 -2.36
N SER A 2 -28.74 7.95 -2.68
CA SER A 2 -28.16 8.17 -4.01
C SER A 2 -26.74 7.60 -4.01
N LEU A 3 -26.59 6.32 -4.36
CA LEU A 3 -25.27 5.73 -4.62
C LEU A 3 -24.83 6.19 -6.02
N LEU A 4 -24.05 7.27 -6.09
CA LEU A 4 -23.32 7.64 -7.30
C LEU A 4 -21.96 6.95 -7.25
N ASN A 5 -21.48 6.43 -8.39
CA ASN A 5 -20.21 5.69 -8.49
C ASN A 5 -20.09 4.51 -7.50
N GLY A 6 -21.21 4.01 -6.95
CA GLY A 6 -21.19 2.96 -5.92
C GLY A 6 -20.58 3.36 -4.57
N VAL A 7 -20.42 4.66 -4.28
CA VAL A 7 -19.88 5.18 -3.02
C VAL A 7 -21.02 5.78 -2.17
N ASP A 8 -21.06 5.41 -0.88
CA ASP A 8 -22.02 5.95 0.09
C ASP A 8 -21.43 7.17 0.83
N LEU A 9 -21.52 8.34 0.19
CA LEU A 9 -21.01 9.58 0.78
C LEU A 9 -21.75 10.02 2.03
N GLU A 10 -23.05 9.73 2.12
CA GLU A 10 -23.82 10.08 3.31
C GLU A 10 -23.25 9.28 4.48
N GLY A 11 -23.15 7.96 4.34
CA GLY A 11 -22.52 7.09 5.33
C GLY A 11 -21.10 7.53 5.71
N LEU A 12 -20.24 7.86 4.74
CA LEU A 12 -18.89 8.36 4.99
C LEU A 12 -18.88 9.66 5.83
N HIS A 13 -19.75 10.61 5.51
CA HIS A 13 -19.87 11.85 6.29
C HIS A 13 -20.41 11.60 7.70
N GLU A 14 -21.35 10.66 7.87
CA GLU A 14 -21.85 10.27 9.19
C GLU A 14 -20.75 9.64 10.03
N LEU A 15 -20.01 8.68 9.46
CA LEU A 15 -18.88 8.04 10.10
C LEU A 15 -17.79 9.06 10.49
N GLY A 16 -17.49 10.01 9.60
CA GLY A 16 -16.55 11.10 9.92
C GLY A 16 -17.03 12.02 11.05
N ARG A 17 -18.35 12.22 11.21
CA ARG A 17 -18.90 12.94 12.38
C ARG A 17 -18.74 12.13 13.66
N GLU A 18 -19.00 10.82 13.60
CA GLU A 18 -18.84 9.90 14.74
C GLU A 18 -17.39 9.86 15.21
N PHE A 19 -16.43 9.70 14.31
CA PHE A 19 -14.99 9.71 14.63
C PHE A 19 -14.51 11.02 15.26
N ARG A 20 -15.09 12.16 14.92
CA ARG A 20 -14.77 13.43 15.61
C ARG A 20 -15.30 13.47 17.04
N GLN A 21 -16.41 12.81 17.32
CA GLN A 21 -16.99 12.72 18.66
C GLN A 21 -16.27 11.66 19.51
N GLU A 22 -15.88 10.55 18.89
CA GLU A 22 -15.20 9.42 19.53
C GLU A 22 -13.89 9.07 18.79
N PRO A 23 -12.81 9.86 18.96
CA PRO A 23 -11.53 9.68 18.25
C PRO A 23 -10.91 8.29 18.30
N TRP A 24 -11.17 7.54 19.37
CA TRP A 24 -10.62 6.21 19.57
C TRP A 24 -11.34 5.16 18.70
N GLU A 25 -12.59 5.41 18.27
CA GLU A 25 -13.30 4.56 17.30
C GLU A 25 -12.75 4.72 15.87
N ALA A 26 -12.03 5.81 15.60
CA ALA A 26 -11.40 6.08 14.29
C ALA A 26 -10.11 5.28 14.04
N GLN A 27 -9.65 4.52 15.02
CA GLN A 27 -8.39 3.77 14.93
C GLN A 27 -8.62 2.46 14.16
N LEU A 28 -8.07 2.38 12.95
CA LEU A 28 -8.11 1.16 12.16
C LEU A 28 -6.78 0.40 12.29
N GLY A 29 -6.85 -0.84 12.75
CA GLY A 29 -5.74 -1.79 12.81
C GLY A 29 -5.84 -2.82 11.70
N LEU A 30 -4.72 -3.01 10.99
CA LEU A 30 -4.55 -3.96 9.89
C LEU A 30 -3.38 -4.90 10.19
N GLY A 31 -3.45 -6.12 9.67
CA GLY A 31 -2.39 -7.10 9.81
C GLY A 31 -2.42 -8.13 8.69
N VAL A 32 -1.26 -8.59 8.28
CA VAL A 32 -1.08 -9.66 7.28
C VAL A 32 0.04 -10.59 7.72
N GLU A 33 -0.08 -11.85 7.35
CA GLU A 33 0.94 -12.87 7.60
C GLU A 33 1.45 -13.44 6.28
N ALA A 34 2.77 -13.49 6.10
CA ALA A 34 3.44 -14.19 5.02
C ALA A 34 4.00 -15.52 5.54
N THR A 35 3.64 -16.61 4.87
CA THR A 35 4.13 -17.97 5.17
C THR A 35 4.82 -18.57 3.95
N PRO A 36 5.90 -19.34 4.08
CA PRO A 36 6.59 -19.96 2.94
C PRO A 36 5.66 -20.86 2.12
N ASP A 37 5.69 -20.74 0.79
CA ASP A 37 4.95 -21.59 -0.18
C ASP A 37 5.89 -22.09 -1.29
N GLY A 38 7.11 -22.47 -0.89
CA GLY A 38 8.18 -22.91 -1.78
C GLY A 38 9.28 -21.86 -2.00
N PRO A 39 10.25 -22.15 -2.87
CA PRO A 39 11.34 -21.23 -3.18
C PRO A 39 10.81 -19.92 -3.76
N ASP A 40 11.27 -18.80 -3.23
CA ASP A 40 10.92 -17.44 -3.67
C ASP A 40 9.42 -17.11 -3.67
N ARG A 41 8.65 -17.89 -2.89
CA ARG A 41 7.18 -17.84 -2.86
C ARG A 41 6.66 -17.86 -1.43
N CYS A 42 5.58 -17.13 -1.23
CA CYS A 42 4.83 -17.16 0.01
C CYS A 42 3.33 -17.12 -0.23
N LEU A 43 2.61 -17.57 0.79
CA LEU A 43 1.18 -17.39 0.92
C LEU A 43 0.94 -16.25 1.90
N ILE A 44 0.25 -15.21 1.44
CA ILE A 44 -0.20 -14.11 2.28
C ILE A 44 -1.60 -14.41 2.81
N SER A 45 -1.80 -14.20 4.10
CA SER A 45 -3.11 -14.26 4.76
C SER A 45 -3.41 -12.93 5.43
N THR A 46 -4.55 -12.31 5.14
CA THR A 46 -4.99 -11.11 5.87
C THR A 46 -5.55 -11.48 7.24
N GLY A 47 -5.19 -10.69 8.23
CA GLY A 47 -5.73 -10.76 9.57
C GLY A 47 -7.11 -10.09 9.66
N PRO A 48 -7.76 -10.19 10.83
CA PRO A 48 -8.98 -9.45 11.09
C PRO A 48 -8.68 -7.94 11.16
N VAL A 49 -9.51 -7.16 10.49
CA VAL A 49 -9.50 -5.71 10.60
C VAL A 49 -10.12 -5.30 11.93
N ARG A 50 -9.53 -4.31 12.60
CA ARG A 50 -10.08 -3.73 13.84
C ARG A 50 -10.34 -2.26 13.64
N LEU A 51 -11.59 -1.84 13.65
CA LEU A 51 -11.98 -0.43 13.65
C LEU A 51 -12.49 -0.08 15.04
N GLY A 52 -11.67 0.63 15.82
CA GLY A 52 -11.97 0.96 17.20
C GLY A 52 -12.28 -0.28 18.04
N THR A 53 -13.50 -0.40 18.57
CA THR A 53 -13.95 -1.62 19.27
C THR A 53 -14.44 -2.73 18.36
N THR A 54 -14.74 -2.42 17.10
CA THR A 54 -15.30 -3.38 16.14
C THR A 54 -14.20 -4.23 15.52
N ARG A 55 -14.39 -5.56 15.51
CA ARG A 55 -13.53 -6.51 14.81
C ARG A 55 -14.29 -7.13 13.65
N ALA A 56 -13.73 -7.02 12.45
CA ALA A 56 -14.25 -7.65 11.24
C ALA A 56 -13.32 -8.79 10.81
N ALA A 57 -13.84 -10.02 10.76
CA ALA A 57 -13.11 -11.15 10.21
C ALA A 57 -13.27 -11.14 8.69
N ARG A 58 -12.16 -10.95 7.98
CA ARG A 58 -12.12 -10.87 6.51
C ARG A 58 -10.85 -11.55 6.00
N PRO A 59 -10.81 -12.89 5.99
CA PRO A 59 -9.62 -13.61 5.59
C PRO A 59 -9.53 -13.68 4.06
N PHE A 60 -8.52 -13.04 3.50
CA PHE A 60 -8.05 -13.34 2.15
C PHE A 60 -6.75 -14.10 2.23
N VAL A 61 -6.61 -15.03 1.31
CA VAL A 61 -5.40 -15.83 1.16
C VAL A 61 -5.00 -15.77 -0.30
N PHE A 62 -3.76 -15.37 -0.59
CA PHE A 62 -3.28 -15.25 -1.96
C PHE A 62 -1.79 -15.54 -2.09
N PRO A 63 -1.34 -16.10 -3.23
CA PRO A 63 0.07 -16.36 -3.46
C PRO A 63 0.81 -15.06 -3.80
N HIS A 64 2.09 -15.01 -3.42
CA HIS A 64 2.94 -13.84 -3.58
C HIS A 64 4.42 -14.27 -3.76
N GLY A 65 5.21 -13.51 -4.50
CA GLY A 65 6.66 -13.71 -4.57
C GLY A 65 7.38 -13.07 -3.38
N THR A 66 8.46 -13.65 -2.89
CA THR A 66 9.25 -13.06 -1.78
C THR A 66 10.41 -12.17 -2.23
N GLY A 67 10.66 -12.06 -3.55
CA GLY A 67 11.79 -11.33 -4.12
C GLY A 67 11.66 -11.02 -5.61
N SER A 68 12.80 -10.84 -6.30
CA SER A 68 12.95 -10.43 -7.71
C SER A 68 11.89 -11.02 -8.68
N PRO A 69 11.48 -10.31 -9.75
CA PRO A 69 10.37 -10.65 -10.68
C PRO A 69 10.45 -11.98 -11.46
N ALA A 70 11.27 -12.94 -11.04
CA ALA A 70 11.56 -14.17 -11.77
C ALA A 70 10.47 -15.26 -11.72
N ALA A 71 9.54 -15.21 -10.75
CA ALA A 71 8.47 -16.20 -10.65
C ALA A 71 7.28 -15.80 -11.56
N ALA A 72 7.25 -16.35 -12.77
CA ALA A 72 6.18 -16.11 -13.73
C ALA A 72 4.78 -16.31 -13.11
N GLY A 73 3.93 -15.28 -13.20
CA GLY A 73 2.53 -15.32 -12.77
C GLY A 73 2.26 -14.98 -11.30
N LEU A 74 3.27 -14.57 -10.53
CA LEU A 74 3.11 -14.06 -9.17
C LEU A 74 3.45 -12.56 -9.11
N ARG A 75 2.73 -11.83 -8.26
CA ARG A 75 3.12 -10.47 -7.90
C ARG A 75 4.25 -10.52 -6.88
N ASP A 76 5.29 -9.74 -7.11
CA ASP A 76 6.37 -9.54 -6.15
C ASP A 76 6.11 -8.30 -5.27
N PRO A 77 6.97 -8.01 -4.26
CA PRO A 77 6.75 -6.91 -3.35
C PRO A 77 6.57 -5.55 -4.04
N LEU A 78 7.40 -5.21 -5.03
CA LEU A 78 7.29 -3.94 -5.73
C LEU A 78 6.02 -3.86 -6.59
N ALA A 79 5.63 -4.94 -7.27
CA ALA A 79 4.36 -4.98 -7.99
C ALA A 79 3.18 -4.72 -7.06
N SER A 80 3.21 -5.29 -5.85
CA SER A 80 2.17 -5.08 -4.84
C SER A 80 2.12 -3.62 -4.35
N VAL A 81 3.27 -2.97 -4.15
CA VAL A 81 3.35 -1.54 -3.81
C VAL A 81 2.76 -0.67 -4.92
N LEU A 82 3.12 -0.91 -6.18
CA LEU A 82 2.62 -0.13 -7.32
C LEU A 82 1.12 -0.30 -7.53
N ALA A 83 0.62 -1.54 -7.39
CA ALA A 83 -0.81 -1.84 -7.44
C ALA A 83 -1.57 -1.16 -6.29
N ALA A 84 -1.06 -1.26 -5.06
CA ALA A 84 -1.64 -0.60 -3.88
C ALA A 84 -1.70 0.92 -4.04
N LEU A 85 -0.62 1.53 -4.54
CA LEU A 85 -0.56 2.97 -4.78
C LEU A 85 -1.61 3.41 -5.82
N GLY A 86 -1.70 2.69 -6.94
CA GLY A 86 -2.66 3.00 -8.00
C GLY A 86 -4.10 2.84 -7.50
N ALA A 87 -4.37 1.76 -6.78
CA ALA A 87 -5.67 1.49 -6.19
C ALA A 87 -6.08 2.51 -5.13
N GLY A 88 -5.18 2.86 -4.21
CA GLY A 88 -5.43 3.86 -3.19
C GLY A 88 -5.77 5.22 -3.80
N VAL A 89 -5.01 5.68 -4.81
CA VAL A 89 -5.30 6.95 -5.49
C VAL A 89 -6.61 6.87 -6.28
N ALA A 90 -6.87 5.78 -7.01
CA ALA A 90 -8.10 5.61 -7.79
C ALA A 90 -9.35 5.66 -6.90
N SER A 91 -9.33 4.99 -5.74
CA SER A 91 -10.44 5.00 -4.78
C SER A 91 -10.71 6.39 -4.22
N GLU A 92 -9.67 7.17 -3.91
CA GLU A 92 -9.85 8.55 -3.43
C GLU A 92 -10.36 9.49 -4.53
N VAL A 93 -9.86 9.38 -5.76
CA VAL A 93 -10.37 10.17 -6.89
C VAL A 93 -11.84 9.83 -7.16
N ALA A 94 -12.22 8.54 -7.14
CA ALA A 94 -13.61 8.12 -7.30
C ALA A 94 -14.51 8.69 -6.20
N THR A 95 -14.03 8.68 -4.95
CA THR A 95 -14.75 9.24 -3.80
C THR A 95 -14.93 10.76 -3.96
N ALA A 96 -13.88 11.48 -4.36
CA ALA A 96 -13.94 12.92 -4.61
C ALA A 96 -14.91 13.27 -5.75
N LEU A 97 -14.82 12.56 -6.90
CA LEU A 97 -15.74 12.76 -8.03
C LEU A 97 -17.20 12.55 -7.62
N THR A 98 -17.45 11.56 -6.78
CA THR A 98 -18.78 11.34 -6.20
C THR A 98 -19.23 12.55 -5.38
N GLY A 99 -18.33 13.17 -4.61
CA GLY A 99 -18.58 14.37 -3.82
C GLY A 99 -19.00 15.57 -4.68
N HIS A 100 -18.40 15.68 -5.87
CA HIS A 100 -18.77 16.65 -6.89
C HIS A 100 -20.02 16.27 -7.69
N ARG A 101 -20.62 15.10 -7.39
CA ARG A 101 -21.78 14.53 -8.11
C ARG A 101 -21.51 14.27 -9.59
N VAL A 102 -20.27 13.96 -9.93
CA VAL A 102 -19.85 13.62 -11.29
C VAL A 102 -19.49 12.15 -11.38
N SER A 103 -19.79 11.53 -12.51
CA SER A 103 -19.43 10.14 -12.80
C SER A 103 -18.53 10.10 -14.03
N PRO A 104 -17.27 9.64 -13.90
CA PRO A 104 -16.42 9.48 -15.06
C PRO A 104 -16.89 8.28 -15.89
N SER A 105 -16.68 8.33 -17.20
CA SER A 105 -16.84 7.15 -18.06
C SER A 105 -15.69 6.16 -17.89
N ARG A 106 -14.52 6.64 -17.46
CA ARG A 106 -13.34 5.85 -17.11
C ARG A 106 -12.49 6.60 -16.09
N LEU A 107 -12.01 5.86 -15.10
CA LEU A 107 -10.97 6.31 -14.18
C LEU A 107 -9.87 5.24 -14.14
N GLU A 108 -8.66 5.62 -14.54
CA GLU A 108 -7.48 4.77 -14.54
C GLU A 108 -6.33 5.51 -13.86
N VAL A 109 -5.56 4.82 -13.04
CA VAL A 109 -4.37 5.34 -12.39
C VAL A 109 -3.19 4.47 -12.79
N ARG A 110 -2.20 5.07 -13.44
CA ARG A 110 -0.93 4.42 -13.75
C ARG A 110 0.11 4.82 -12.74
N THR A 111 0.73 3.83 -12.12
CA THR A 111 1.86 4.06 -11.22
C THR A 111 3.13 3.53 -11.84
N GLN A 112 4.24 4.19 -11.59
CA GLN A 112 5.52 3.83 -12.15
C GLN A 112 6.63 4.03 -11.13
N ALA A 113 7.54 3.07 -11.06
CA ALA A 113 8.83 3.22 -10.38
C ALA A 113 9.97 3.16 -11.41
N GLN A 114 11.00 3.96 -11.19
CA GLN A 114 12.27 3.84 -11.91
C GLN A 114 13.28 3.11 -11.03
N LEU A 115 13.72 1.94 -11.49
CA LEU A 115 14.70 1.10 -10.81
C LEU A 115 16.11 1.48 -11.27
N PRO A 116 17.14 1.39 -10.42
CA PRO A 116 18.52 1.60 -10.84
C PRO A 116 18.97 0.56 -11.86
N THR A 117 19.89 0.96 -12.76
CA THR A 117 20.43 0.08 -13.81
C THR A 117 21.34 -0.97 -13.18
N GLY A 118 21.08 -2.26 -13.39
CA GLY A 118 21.95 -3.36 -12.93
C GLY A 118 21.33 -4.35 -11.94
N GLY A 119 20.02 -4.29 -11.68
CA GLY A 119 19.33 -5.28 -10.85
C GLY A 119 19.67 -5.18 -9.36
N GLY A 120 20.12 -4.00 -8.90
CA GLY A 120 20.37 -3.70 -7.50
C GLY A 120 19.12 -3.18 -6.78
N THR A 121 19.28 -3.01 -5.48
CA THR A 121 18.26 -2.48 -4.57
C THR A 121 17.65 -1.18 -5.08
N LEU A 122 16.33 -1.01 -4.96
CA LEU A 122 15.59 0.23 -5.19
C LEU A 122 16.39 1.39 -4.58
N ASP A 123 16.84 2.30 -5.45
CA ASP A 123 17.53 3.51 -5.01
C ASP A 123 16.49 4.30 -4.19
N PRO A 124 16.82 4.84 -3.01
CA PRO A 124 15.97 5.82 -2.31
C PRO A 124 15.62 7.06 -3.16
N ARG A 125 16.13 7.14 -4.39
CA ARG A 125 15.82 8.12 -5.44
C ARG A 125 14.84 7.63 -6.51
N SER A 126 14.19 6.49 -6.29
CA SER A 126 13.23 5.92 -7.24
C SER A 126 12.07 6.89 -7.44
N ASP A 127 12.01 7.53 -8.61
CA ASP A 127 10.94 8.46 -8.95
C ASP A 127 9.63 7.70 -9.08
N LEU A 128 8.85 7.69 -8.01
CA LEU A 128 7.47 7.26 -8.04
C LEU A 128 6.66 8.29 -8.82
N THR A 129 5.99 7.85 -9.87
CA THR A 129 5.07 8.67 -10.66
C THR A 129 3.69 8.07 -10.62
N VAL A 130 2.68 8.92 -10.50
CA VAL A 130 1.26 8.58 -10.55
C VAL A 130 0.63 9.43 -11.65
N GLU A 131 0.06 8.79 -12.65
CA GLU A 131 -0.74 9.43 -13.69
C GLU A 131 -2.20 9.05 -13.49
N VAL A 132 -3.04 10.03 -13.17
CA VAL A 132 -4.49 9.86 -13.05
C VAL A 132 -5.12 10.23 -14.38
N ARG A 133 -5.79 9.26 -15.01
CA ARG A 133 -6.56 9.45 -16.23
C ARG A 133 -8.05 9.44 -15.91
N ILE A 134 -8.72 10.51 -16.30
CA ILE A 134 -10.17 10.68 -16.17
C ILE A 134 -10.73 10.93 -17.57
N ASP A 135 -11.65 10.08 -18.03
CA ASP A 135 -12.39 10.32 -19.27
C ASP A 135 -13.88 10.47 -18.96
N GLY A 136 -14.55 11.44 -19.56
CA GLY A 136 -16.00 11.67 -19.40
C GLY A 136 -16.37 13.16 -19.32
N ASP A 137 -17.62 13.41 -18.92
CA ASP A 137 -18.16 14.76 -18.70
C ASP A 137 -17.72 15.29 -17.32
N VAL A 138 -16.41 15.46 -17.16
CA VAL A 138 -15.75 16.01 -15.97
C VAL A 138 -14.99 17.25 -16.43
N ASP A 139 -15.30 18.41 -15.86
CA ASP A 139 -14.56 19.63 -16.14
C ASP A 139 -13.17 19.63 -15.49
N GLU A 140 -12.27 20.45 -16.02
CA GLU A 140 -10.87 20.53 -15.60
C GLU A 140 -10.71 20.92 -14.12
N GLU A 141 -11.51 21.87 -13.64
CA GLU A 141 -11.44 22.34 -12.25
C GLU A 141 -11.82 21.22 -11.28
N THR A 142 -12.93 20.53 -11.55
CA THR A 142 -13.37 19.36 -10.77
C THR A 142 -12.31 18.26 -10.79
N ALA A 143 -11.73 17.96 -11.96
CA ALA A 143 -10.69 16.92 -12.07
C ALA A 143 -9.44 17.27 -11.23
N LEU A 144 -8.98 18.53 -11.29
CA LEU A 144 -7.85 19.01 -10.49
C LEU A 144 -8.13 18.93 -8.99
N GLN A 145 -9.33 19.35 -8.56
CA GLN A 145 -9.75 19.25 -7.16
C GLN A 145 -9.78 17.79 -6.68
N CYS A 146 -10.25 16.86 -7.51
CA CYS A 146 -10.27 15.44 -7.18
C CYS A 146 -8.86 14.84 -7.05
N VAL A 147 -7.94 15.18 -7.95
CA VAL A 147 -6.54 14.75 -7.84
C VAL A 147 -5.86 15.36 -6.62
N ALA A 148 -6.11 16.62 -6.32
CA ALA A 148 -5.59 17.28 -5.12
C ALA A 148 -6.12 16.62 -3.84
N ALA A 149 -7.41 16.25 -3.80
CA ALA A 149 -8.00 15.51 -2.69
C ALA A 149 -7.37 14.13 -2.54
N ALA A 150 -7.17 13.38 -3.64
CA ALA A 150 -6.50 12.09 -3.58
C ALA A 150 -5.05 12.21 -3.06
N ARG A 151 -4.36 13.31 -3.40
CA ARG A 151 -3.01 13.59 -2.90
C ARG A 151 -2.98 13.77 -1.38
N THR A 152 -3.99 14.41 -0.80
CA THR A 152 -4.03 14.65 0.64
C THR A 152 -4.66 13.51 1.44
N ARG A 153 -5.52 12.70 0.81
CA ARG A 153 -6.34 11.69 1.50
C ARG A 153 -5.86 10.25 1.32
N SER A 154 -5.13 9.95 0.24
CA SER A 154 -4.73 8.57 -0.04
C SER A 154 -3.70 8.08 0.97
N THR A 155 -4.11 7.17 1.85
CA THR A 155 -3.23 6.58 2.86
C THR A 155 -1.98 5.95 2.26
N VAL A 156 -2.10 5.19 1.16
CA VAL A 156 -0.94 4.57 0.52
C VAL A 156 0.02 5.62 -0.05
N LEU A 157 -0.50 6.64 -0.75
CA LEU A 157 0.34 7.72 -1.27
C LEU A 157 1.06 8.46 -0.14
N ARG A 158 0.34 8.84 0.92
CA ARG A 158 0.90 9.56 2.06
C ARG A 158 1.92 8.72 2.82
N THR A 159 1.69 7.41 2.93
CA THR A 159 2.67 6.47 3.49
C THR A 159 3.99 6.51 2.70
N LEU A 160 3.95 6.60 1.37
CA LEU A 160 5.17 6.63 0.56
C LEU A 160 5.82 8.04 0.47
N GLU A 161 5.04 9.11 0.58
CA GLU A 161 5.54 10.50 0.56
C GLU A 161 6.15 10.93 1.90
N GLU A 162 5.77 10.30 3.00
CA GLU A 162 6.20 10.63 4.35
C GLU A 162 7.24 9.64 4.87
N ALA A 163 8.10 10.10 5.77
CA ALA A 163 9.06 9.25 6.47
C ALA A 163 8.35 8.48 7.60
N ASN A 164 8.53 7.16 7.66
CA ASN A 164 7.85 6.29 8.64
C ASN A 164 8.81 5.52 9.53
N GLU A 165 8.53 5.51 10.83
CA GLU A 165 9.22 4.59 11.76
C GLU A 165 8.66 3.17 11.55
N ILE A 166 9.55 2.24 11.22
CA ILE A 166 9.23 0.82 11.12
C ILE A 166 9.94 0.08 12.26
N ARG A 167 9.16 -0.70 13.01
CA ARG A 167 9.67 -1.55 14.08
C ARG A 167 9.78 -2.97 13.58
N ALA A 168 10.98 -3.53 13.61
CA ALA A 168 11.21 -4.94 13.37
C ALA A 168 11.34 -5.67 14.71
N VAL A 169 10.66 -6.80 14.86
CA VAL A 169 10.73 -7.62 16.07
C VAL A 169 11.07 -9.03 15.70
N LEU A 170 12.20 -9.52 16.20
CA LEU A 170 12.50 -10.94 16.20
C LEU A 170 11.86 -11.56 17.45
N VAL A 171 10.86 -12.40 17.25
CA VAL A 171 10.18 -13.09 18.36
C VAL A 171 10.99 -14.34 18.72
N ALA A 172 11.59 -14.35 19.90
CA ALA A 172 12.38 -15.46 20.43
C ALA A 172 12.11 -15.59 21.95
N GLU A 173 12.86 -16.45 22.66
CA GLU A 173 12.79 -16.51 24.14
C GLU A 173 13.00 -15.11 24.78
N GLU A 174 13.84 -14.28 24.16
CA GLU A 174 13.93 -12.84 24.42
C GLU A 174 13.62 -12.07 23.13
N ASN A 175 12.57 -11.25 23.15
CA ASN A 175 12.22 -10.41 22.02
C ASN A 175 13.31 -9.38 21.74
N ARG A 176 13.83 -9.37 20.51
CA ARG A 176 14.77 -8.35 20.05
C ARG A 176 14.04 -7.32 19.20
N TYR A 177 14.02 -6.09 19.67
CA TYR A 177 13.46 -4.94 18.95
C TYR A 177 14.56 -4.26 18.16
N LEU A 178 14.39 -4.18 16.85
CA LEU A 178 15.25 -3.44 15.95
C LEU A 178 14.41 -2.30 15.37
N THR A 179 14.88 -1.07 15.57
CA THR A 179 14.25 0.10 14.97
C THR A 179 15.16 0.63 13.89
N ASP A 180 14.55 0.93 12.77
CA ASP A 180 15.24 1.55 11.67
C ASP A 180 14.61 2.91 11.41
N ARG A 181 15.47 3.94 11.41
CA ARG A 181 15.02 5.32 11.34
C ARG A 181 14.99 5.76 9.88
N PRO A 182 14.02 6.60 9.49
CA PRO A 182 14.00 7.15 8.16
C PRO A 182 15.30 7.86 7.81
N HIS A 183 15.76 7.66 6.58
CA HIS A 183 16.84 8.47 6.02
C HIS A 183 16.25 9.69 5.32
N GLU A 184 16.85 10.86 5.54
CA GLU A 184 16.44 12.07 4.81
C GLU A 184 16.79 11.94 3.32
N TYR A 185 15.78 12.12 2.47
CA TYR A 185 15.98 12.28 1.02
C TYR A 185 16.94 13.45 0.72
N ARG A 186 18.03 13.19 -0.03
CA ARG A 186 18.93 14.22 -0.57
C ARG A 186 18.87 14.24 -2.10
N ALA A 187 18.44 15.37 -2.65
CA ALA A 187 18.13 15.54 -4.08
C ALA A 187 19.34 15.62 -5.04
N ASP A 188 20.57 15.62 -4.55
CA ASP A 188 21.72 16.21 -5.28
C ASP A 188 22.57 15.24 -6.13
N THR A 189 21.98 14.29 -6.85
CA THR A 189 22.77 13.48 -7.82
C THR A 189 22.00 13.14 -9.08
N GLU A 190 22.68 13.25 -10.23
CA GLU A 190 22.15 12.82 -11.53
C GLU A 190 21.70 11.37 -11.49
N LYS A 191 20.48 11.13 -11.99
CA LYS A 191 19.80 9.83 -11.96
C LYS A 191 20.33 8.95 -13.10
N PRO A 192 20.94 7.79 -12.82
CA PRO A 192 21.24 6.84 -13.88
C PRO A 192 19.93 6.28 -14.44
N GLY A 193 19.78 6.33 -15.78
CA GLY A 193 18.58 5.88 -16.47
C GLY A 193 18.38 4.37 -16.40
N GLY A 194 17.69 3.89 -15.35
CA GLY A 194 17.41 2.47 -15.20
C GLY A 194 16.00 2.02 -15.62
N ALA A 195 15.71 0.73 -15.40
CA ALA A 195 14.52 0.06 -15.87
C ALA A 195 13.24 0.65 -15.25
N ARG A 196 12.17 0.73 -16.04
CA ARG A 196 10.88 1.24 -15.58
C ARG A 196 9.93 0.08 -15.36
N ARG A 197 9.23 0.10 -14.24
CA ARG A 197 8.14 -0.83 -13.95
C ARG A 197 6.87 -0.04 -13.67
N SER A 198 5.74 -0.54 -14.16
CA SER A 198 4.47 0.17 -14.07
C SER A 198 3.30 -0.75 -13.72
N ALA A 199 2.34 -0.21 -12.97
CA ALA A 199 1.03 -0.80 -12.76
C ALA A 199 -0.05 0.07 -13.42
N SER A 200 -1.14 -0.55 -13.86
CA SER A 200 -2.35 0.14 -14.32
C SER A 200 -3.53 -0.27 -13.46
N ALA A 201 -4.09 0.65 -12.68
CA ALA A 201 -5.23 0.44 -11.80
C ALA A 201 -6.49 1.06 -12.40
N VAL A 202 -7.53 0.27 -12.64
CA VAL A 202 -8.81 0.71 -13.22
C VAL A 202 -9.88 0.63 -12.14
N TRP A 203 -10.56 1.76 -11.92
CA TRP A 203 -11.70 1.80 -11.02
C TRP A 203 -12.91 1.14 -11.69
N GLU A 204 -13.54 0.20 -10.98
CA GLU A 204 -14.69 -0.56 -11.47
C GLU A 204 -16.01 0.01 -10.93
N SER A 205 -16.14 0.06 -9.60
CA SER A 205 -17.34 0.57 -8.91
C SER A 205 -17.09 0.64 -7.40
N GLY A 206 -17.62 1.67 -6.76
CA GLY A 206 -17.45 1.90 -5.33
C GLY A 206 -15.97 2.02 -5.00
N LEU A 207 -15.51 1.20 -4.06
CA LEU A 207 -14.11 1.14 -3.63
C LEU A 207 -13.35 -0.05 -4.24
N LEU A 208 -13.95 -0.75 -5.21
CA LEU A 208 -13.27 -1.82 -5.95
C LEU A 208 -12.44 -1.23 -7.09
N VAL A 209 -11.15 -1.59 -7.06
CA VAL A 209 -10.19 -1.26 -8.10
C VAL A 209 -9.47 -2.54 -8.54
N VAL A 210 -9.18 -2.64 -9.83
CA VAL A 210 -8.46 -3.76 -10.42
C VAL A 210 -7.16 -3.22 -11.02
N ALA A 211 -6.03 -3.64 -10.47
CA ALA A 211 -4.71 -3.31 -10.98
C ALA A 211 -4.10 -4.46 -11.78
N GLU A 212 -3.36 -4.11 -12.83
CA GLU A 212 -2.53 -5.03 -13.60
C GLU A 212 -1.06 -4.60 -13.49
N VAL A 213 -0.18 -5.55 -13.14
CA VAL A 213 1.28 -5.35 -13.10
C VAL A 213 1.94 -6.60 -13.66
N ASP A 214 2.75 -6.45 -14.71
CA ASP A 214 3.46 -7.57 -15.36
C ASP A 214 2.56 -8.76 -15.73
N GLY A 215 1.33 -8.49 -16.18
CA GLY A 215 0.34 -9.50 -16.52
C GLY A 215 -0.33 -10.19 -15.32
N VAL A 216 -0.07 -9.73 -14.09
CA VAL A 216 -0.73 -10.20 -12.87
C VAL A 216 -1.82 -9.22 -12.46
N THR A 217 -3.03 -9.73 -12.25
CA THR A 217 -4.17 -8.94 -11.76
C THR A 217 -4.21 -8.91 -10.24
N VAL A 218 -4.41 -7.72 -9.68
CA VAL A 218 -4.57 -7.46 -8.24
C VAL A 218 -5.88 -6.74 -8.04
N GLN A 219 -6.80 -7.35 -7.30
CA GLN A 219 -8.03 -6.68 -6.89
C GLN A 219 -7.84 -6.05 -5.52
N THR A 220 -8.41 -4.86 -5.33
CA THR A 220 -8.44 -4.18 -4.04
C THR A 220 -9.84 -3.72 -3.71
N ASP A 221 -10.27 -3.86 -2.46
CA ASP A 221 -11.56 -3.35 -1.98
C ASP A 221 -11.45 -3.02 -0.48
N GLN A 222 -12.35 -2.20 0.02
CA GLN A 222 -12.39 -1.84 1.44
C GLN A 222 -13.29 -2.81 2.25
N PRO A 223 -13.10 -2.89 3.58
CA PRO A 223 -14.04 -3.56 4.48
C PRO A 223 -15.43 -2.92 4.43
N LYS A 224 -16.47 -3.68 4.77
CA LYS A 224 -17.87 -3.15 4.82
C LYS A 224 -18.03 -2.00 5.81
N GLN A 225 -17.26 -2.02 6.89
CA GLN A 225 -17.23 -0.96 7.89
C GLN A 225 -16.74 0.38 7.32
N LEU A 226 -16.00 0.34 6.21
CA LEU A 226 -15.54 1.49 5.44
C LEU A 226 -16.26 1.57 4.10
N PHE A 227 -17.52 1.10 4.05
CA PHE A 227 -18.41 1.15 2.88
C PHE A 227 -17.89 0.40 1.64
N GLY A 228 -16.91 -0.48 1.80
CA GLY A 228 -16.44 -1.36 0.73
C GLY A 228 -17.28 -2.63 0.58
N GLY A 229 -17.01 -3.38 -0.48
CA GLY A 229 -17.75 -4.60 -0.83
C GLY A 229 -17.25 -5.86 -0.11
N ASP A 230 -16.15 -5.77 0.65
CA ASP A 230 -15.51 -6.92 1.28
C ASP A 230 -14.94 -7.95 0.28
N ARG A 231 -14.63 -7.54 -0.96
CA ARG A 231 -14.34 -8.47 -2.05
C ARG A 231 -12.87 -8.86 -2.23
N ALA A 232 -11.94 -8.00 -1.83
CA ALA A 232 -10.50 -8.21 -1.99
C ALA A 232 -9.70 -7.37 -0.97
N PRO A 233 -8.46 -7.73 -0.59
CA PRO A 233 -7.68 -6.97 0.39
C PRO A 233 -7.63 -5.46 0.08
N SER A 234 -7.56 -4.63 1.11
CA SER A 234 -7.43 -3.18 0.92
C SER A 234 -6.07 -2.82 0.31
N PRO A 235 -5.92 -1.64 -0.31
CA PRO A 235 -4.62 -1.15 -0.76
C PRO A 235 -3.55 -1.19 0.33
N GLU A 236 -3.91 -0.84 1.56
CA GLU A 236 -3.03 -0.89 2.73
C GLU A 236 -2.61 -2.32 3.08
N GLU A 237 -3.52 -3.30 2.99
CA GLU A 237 -3.20 -4.72 3.19
C GLU A 237 -2.22 -5.24 2.13
N HIS A 238 -2.32 -4.80 0.87
CA HIS A 238 -1.34 -5.13 -0.17
C HIS A 238 0.03 -4.48 0.07
N LEU A 239 0.07 -3.26 0.62
CA LEU A 239 1.32 -2.62 1.03
C LEU A 239 2.00 -3.39 2.17
N LEU A 240 1.23 -3.80 3.18
CA LEU A 240 1.72 -4.66 4.26
C LEU A 240 2.16 -6.04 3.74
N ALA A 241 1.44 -6.60 2.77
CA ALA A 241 1.80 -7.88 2.15
C ALA A 241 3.15 -7.80 1.45
N ALA A 242 3.45 -6.67 0.79
CA ALA A 242 4.74 -6.42 0.18
C ALA A 242 5.88 -6.43 1.20
N LEU A 243 5.71 -5.71 2.32
CA LEU A 243 6.70 -5.69 3.42
C LEU A 243 6.90 -7.09 4.03
N ALA A 244 5.82 -7.81 4.31
CA ALA A 244 5.89 -9.15 4.88
C ALA A 244 6.58 -10.15 3.94
N ALA A 245 6.25 -10.09 2.64
CA ALA A 245 6.84 -10.96 1.63
C ALA A 245 8.33 -10.68 1.42
N GLU A 246 8.73 -9.41 1.36
CA GLU A 246 10.15 -9.03 1.26
C GLU A 246 10.94 -9.50 2.48
N ALA A 247 10.46 -9.18 3.69
CA ALA A 247 11.10 -9.61 4.93
C ALA A 247 11.24 -11.15 4.99
N LEU A 248 10.24 -11.89 4.49
CA LEU A 248 10.31 -13.34 4.40
C LEU A 248 11.36 -13.80 3.38
N GLY A 249 11.52 -13.09 2.26
CA GLY A 249 12.58 -13.33 1.28
C GLY A 249 13.98 -13.21 1.90
N HIS A 250 14.20 -12.23 2.77
CA HIS A 250 15.46 -12.10 3.53
C HIS A 250 15.62 -13.18 4.61
N ALA A 251 14.52 -13.63 5.21
CA ALA A 251 14.53 -14.68 6.23
C ALA A 251 14.76 -16.09 5.63
N THR A 252 14.43 -16.31 4.37
CA THR A 252 14.53 -17.62 3.70
C THR A 252 15.84 -17.73 2.92
N ARG A 253 16.68 -18.73 3.25
CA ARG A 253 17.94 -18.95 2.53
C ARG A 253 17.75 -19.74 1.23
N PRO A 254 18.53 -19.42 0.17
CA PRO A 254 18.62 -20.29 -0.99
C PRO A 254 19.14 -21.69 -0.58
N GLY A 255 18.33 -22.73 -0.83
CA GLY A 255 18.71 -24.13 -0.57
C GLY A 255 18.52 -24.63 0.86
N GLY A 256 17.96 -23.83 1.77
CA GLY A 256 17.55 -24.27 3.10
C GLY A 256 16.13 -24.83 3.10
N SER A 257 15.91 -25.96 3.78
CA SER A 257 14.56 -26.49 4.04
C SER A 257 13.92 -25.79 5.24
N ASP A 258 13.84 -24.46 5.22
CA ASP A 258 13.30 -23.70 6.36
C ASP A 258 11.77 -23.61 6.27
N HIS A 259 11.11 -24.69 6.68
CA HIS A 259 9.65 -24.85 6.65
C HIS A 259 8.93 -24.22 7.86
N GLY A 260 9.43 -23.11 8.39
CA GLY A 260 8.98 -22.65 9.71
C GLY A 260 8.73 -21.16 9.90
N ALA A 261 9.55 -20.29 9.34
CA ALA A 261 9.45 -18.87 9.65
C ALA A 261 8.21 -18.25 8.99
N SER A 262 7.40 -17.51 9.74
CA SER A 262 6.36 -16.63 9.17
C SER A 262 6.65 -15.18 9.53
N ILE A 263 6.22 -14.26 8.67
CA ILE A 263 6.36 -12.83 8.92
C ILE A 263 4.98 -12.23 9.10
N HIS A 264 4.76 -11.55 10.23
CA HIS A 264 3.54 -10.79 10.45
C HIS A 264 3.84 -9.29 10.31
N ALA A 265 3.21 -8.62 9.36
CA ALA A 265 3.27 -7.17 9.20
C ALA A 265 1.94 -6.54 9.61
N SER A 266 2.00 -5.46 10.39
CA SER A 266 0.80 -4.76 10.87
C SER A 266 1.01 -3.25 10.92
N ALA A 267 -0.09 -2.52 10.83
CA ALA A 267 -0.12 -1.07 10.94
C ALA A 267 -1.38 -0.59 11.63
N ARG A 268 -1.36 0.68 12.02
CA ARG A 268 -2.55 1.42 12.44
C ARG A 268 -2.70 2.67 11.58
N LEU A 269 -3.93 3.06 11.35
CA LEU A 269 -4.24 4.34 10.73
C LEU A 269 -5.37 5.01 11.50
N ASP A 270 -5.36 6.34 11.48
CA ASP A 270 -6.40 7.15 12.08
C ASP A 270 -7.28 7.69 10.95
N LEU A 271 -8.49 7.18 10.84
CA LEU A 271 -9.41 7.51 9.74
C LEU A 271 -9.88 8.97 9.75
N ARG A 272 -9.55 9.74 10.80
CA ARG A 272 -9.78 11.19 10.80
C ARG A 272 -8.78 11.91 9.90
N GLY A 273 -7.60 11.34 9.65
CA GLY A 273 -6.51 11.96 8.88
C GLY A 273 -6.99 12.63 7.59
N PRO A 274 -7.64 11.91 6.66
CA PRO A 274 -8.12 12.44 5.38
C PRO A 274 -9.00 13.70 5.46
N ASP A 275 -9.70 13.91 6.57
CA ASP A 275 -10.64 15.02 6.77
C ASP A 275 -10.29 15.95 7.93
N SER A 276 -9.12 15.77 8.55
CA SER A 276 -8.71 16.50 9.75
C SER A 276 -7.86 17.72 9.42
N SER A 277 -8.21 18.87 10.01
CA SER A 277 -7.36 20.06 10.05
C SER A 277 -6.36 20.04 11.22
N GLU A 278 -6.41 19.03 12.09
CA GLU A 278 -5.69 18.97 13.37
C GLU A 278 -4.32 18.26 13.27
N GLY A 279 -3.82 18.02 12.06
CA GLY A 279 -2.52 17.38 11.84
C GLY A 279 -2.50 15.88 12.17
N VAL A 280 -3.65 15.21 12.08
CA VAL A 280 -3.74 13.75 12.21
C VAL A 280 -3.04 13.11 10.99
N PRO A 281 -2.10 12.17 11.18
CA PRO A 281 -1.43 11.50 10.06
C PRO A 281 -2.42 10.78 9.14
N VAL A 282 -2.18 10.86 7.84
CA VAL A 282 -3.00 10.20 6.80
C VAL A 282 -2.41 8.85 6.40
N GLY A 283 -1.09 8.73 6.40
CA GLY A 283 -0.36 7.50 6.11
C GLY A 283 -0.52 6.43 7.19
N LEU A 284 -0.02 5.23 6.89
CA LEU A 284 0.09 4.15 7.86
C LEU A 284 1.06 4.52 8.98
N GLY A 285 0.59 4.49 10.21
CA GLY A 285 1.39 4.65 11.41
C GLY A 285 1.64 3.35 12.15
N SER A 286 2.56 3.38 13.12
CA SER A 286 2.87 2.24 14.00
C SER A 286 3.19 0.95 13.24
N LEU A 287 3.94 1.05 12.14
CA LEU A 287 4.32 -0.10 11.32
C LEU A 287 5.19 -1.06 12.12
N LEU A 288 4.77 -2.32 12.17
CA LEU A 288 5.42 -3.40 12.91
C LEU A 288 5.57 -4.62 11.99
N VAL A 289 6.80 -5.11 11.85
CA VAL A 289 7.12 -6.36 11.15
C VAL A 289 7.73 -7.34 12.15
N GLN A 290 7.06 -8.47 12.35
CA GLN A 290 7.44 -9.50 13.31
C GLN A 290 7.94 -10.73 12.58
N PHE A 291 9.15 -11.16 12.91
CA PHE A 291 9.73 -12.40 12.45
C PHE A 291 9.38 -13.49 13.46
N LEU A 292 8.52 -14.41 13.04
CA LEU A 292 8.02 -15.50 13.88
C LEU A 292 8.77 -16.78 13.51
N PRO A 293 9.58 -17.35 14.42
CA PRO A 293 10.26 -18.62 14.16
C PRO A 293 9.23 -19.75 14.10
N GLY A 294 9.46 -20.68 13.19
CA GLY A 294 8.66 -21.89 13.13
C GLY A 294 9.13 -22.96 14.09
N VAL A 295 8.36 -24.03 14.17
CA VAL A 295 8.75 -25.22 14.94
C VAL A 295 10.07 -25.77 14.38
N GLY A 296 11.16 -25.60 15.14
CA GLY A 296 12.50 -26.06 14.77
C GLY A 296 13.24 -25.15 13.77
N ALA A 297 12.76 -23.93 13.52
CA ALA A 297 13.41 -22.96 12.64
C ALA A 297 13.83 -21.71 13.44
N ASP A 298 15.12 -21.37 13.42
CA ASP A 298 15.62 -20.12 13.97
C ASP A 298 15.65 -19.05 12.88
N VAL A 299 14.82 -18.00 13.03
CA VAL A 299 15.08 -16.76 12.29
C VAL A 299 16.30 -16.10 12.93
N ARG A 300 17.36 -15.94 12.14
CA ARG A 300 18.59 -15.33 12.65
C ARG A 300 18.50 -13.81 12.62
N ALA A 301 19.09 -13.17 13.62
CA ALA A 301 19.18 -11.71 13.65
C ALA A 301 19.81 -11.13 12.37
N GLU A 302 20.75 -11.86 11.75
CA GLU A 302 21.36 -11.43 10.48
C GLU A 302 20.35 -11.26 9.33
N ALA A 303 19.25 -12.02 9.32
CA ALA A 303 18.21 -11.86 8.30
C ALA A 303 17.43 -10.55 8.49
N VAL A 304 17.15 -10.19 9.75
CA VAL A 304 16.51 -8.93 10.07
C VAL A 304 17.44 -7.77 9.74
N ASP A 305 18.72 -7.86 10.13
CA ASP A 305 19.73 -6.84 9.82
C ASP A 305 19.93 -6.69 8.29
N ALA A 306 19.93 -7.80 7.54
CA ALA A 306 20.00 -7.79 6.08
C ALA A 306 18.76 -7.14 5.47
N TRP A 307 17.55 -7.44 5.96
CA TRP A 307 16.34 -6.79 5.48
C TRP A 307 16.32 -5.29 5.79
N LEU A 308 16.73 -4.88 7.00
CA LEU A 308 16.84 -3.46 7.36
C LEU A 308 17.86 -2.71 6.51
N THR A 309 18.94 -3.40 6.11
CA THR A 309 19.99 -2.83 5.27
C THR A 309 19.56 -2.77 3.82
N ASP A 310 19.07 -3.88 3.25
CA ASP A 310 18.94 -4.11 1.81
C ASP A 310 17.48 -4.19 1.30
N GLY A 311 16.48 -4.09 2.19
CA GLY A 311 15.07 -4.17 1.83
C GLY A 311 14.64 -2.99 0.95
N ASP A 312 14.10 -3.30 -0.21
CA ASP A 312 13.71 -2.35 -1.25
C ASP A 312 12.37 -1.71 -0.95
N VAL A 313 11.36 -2.54 -0.70
CA VAL A 313 10.04 -2.11 -0.26
C VAL A 313 10.12 -1.52 1.13
N LEU A 314 10.96 -2.06 2.01
CA LEU A 314 11.24 -1.42 3.29
C LEU A 314 11.68 0.03 3.10
N ARG A 315 12.69 0.30 2.26
CA ARG A 315 13.14 1.67 1.96
C ARG A 315 12.04 2.53 1.36
N LEU A 316 11.23 1.98 0.45
CA LEU A 316 10.08 2.69 -0.14
C LEU A 316 9.04 3.13 0.90
N VAL A 317 8.83 2.35 1.96
CA VAL A 317 7.88 2.67 3.03
C VAL A 317 8.52 3.47 4.16
N ARG A 318 9.79 3.21 4.49
CA ARG A 318 10.51 3.84 5.60
C ARG A 318 10.90 5.28 5.28
N ASP A 319 11.48 5.49 4.10
CA ASP A 319 12.03 6.78 3.70
C ASP A 319 10.98 7.61 2.95
N ASN A 320 11.18 8.92 2.88
CA ASN A 320 10.26 9.79 2.16
C ASN A 320 10.56 9.82 0.66
N HIS A 321 9.60 9.44 -0.17
CA HIS A 321 9.75 9.43 -1.63
C HIS A 321 8.84 10.49 -2.26
N PRO A 322 9.37 11.55 -2.89
CA PRO A 322 8.53 12.52 -3.57
C PRO A 322 7.79 11.87 -4.74
N VAL A 323 6.47 11.72 -4.62
CA VAL A 323 5.64 11.15 -5.68
C VAL A 323 5.18 12.24 -6.64
N LYS A 324 5.51 12.08 -7.93
CA LYS A 324 5.07 12.99 -8.98
C LYS A 324 3.68 12.61 -9.46
N VAL A 325 2.68 13.44 -9.17
CA VAL A 325 1.30 13.23 -9.62
C VAL A 325 1.04 14.03 -10.90
N ARG A 326 0.37 13.42 -11.88
CA ARG A 326 -0.03 14.02 -13.15
C ARG A 326 -1.50 13.71 -13.44
N LEU A 327 -2.17 14.61 -14.13
CA LEU A 327 -3.56 14.44 -14.58
C LEU A 327 -3.61 14.39 -16.10
N VAL A 328 -4.36 13.42 -16.62
CA VAL A 328 -4.76 13.32 -18.02
C VAL A 328 -6.29 13.35 -18.08
N LEU A 329 -6.86 14.39 -18.68
CA LEU A 329 -8.30 14.57 -18.80
C LEU A 329 -8.71 14.43 -20.26
N ASN A 330 -9.58 13.45 -20.56
CA ASN A 330 -10.07 13.19 -21.93
C ASN A 330 -8.94 13.00 -22.98
N GLY A 331 -7.77 12.52 -22.54
CA GLY A 331 -6.58 12.32 -23.37
C GLY A 331 -5.57 13.46 -23.36
N ASP A 332 -5.91 14.63 -22.81
CA ASP A 332 -5.02 15.79 -22.74
C ASP A 332 -4.34 15.89 -21.38
N SER A 333 -3.04 16.20 -21.35
CA SER A 333 -2.31 16.41 -20.10
C SER A 333 -2.68 17.76 -19.48
N VAL A 334 -3.03 17.74 -18.20
CA VAL A 334 -3.37 18.92 -17.40
C VAL A 334 -2.27 19.15 -16.36
N GLY A 335 -1.87 20.41 -16.15
CA GLY A 335 -0.88 20.75 -15.12
C GLY A 335 -1.44 20.54 -13.71
N VAL A 336 -0.75 19.78 -12.86
CA VAL A 336 -1.09 19.48 -11.45
C VAL A 336 -0.10 20.16 -10.52
#